data_AF-A0A8S1RKM0-F1
#
_entry.id   AF-A0A8S1RKM0-F1
#
_cell.length_a   1.000
_cell.length_b   1.000
_cell.length_c   1.000
_cell.angle_alpha   90.00
_cell.angle_beta   90.00
_cell.angle_gamma   90.00
#
_symmetry.space_group_name_H-M   'P 1'
#
loop_
_entity.id
_entity.type
_entity.pdbx_description
1 polymer ?
#
loop_
_entity_poly.entity_id
_entity_poly.type
_entity_poly.pdbx_seq_one_letter_code
_entity_poly.pdbx_strand_id
1 'polypeptide(L)'
;MNKYDVSTQRHTSKPSKKVSKSKYFYLTHLVFQSGWKIIDASLFLGFKYTTAKKLIMKYRRTCILKKMVFKNQKRCNYKKINGSYSNMKIKCTLGGKRIKSIKQREQ
;
A
#
# COMPACT_ATOMS: atom_id res chain seq x y z
N MET A 1 3.23 16.07 39.28
CA MET A 1 2.58 15.59 38.03
C MET A 1 3.61 14.82 37.22
N ASN A 2 3.57 13.49 37.30
CA ASN A 2 4.54 12.60 36.65
C ASN A 2 4.24 12.49 35.16
N LYS A 3 5.22 12.83 34.33
CA LYS A 3 5.19 12.63 32.88
C LYS A 3 5.50 11.16 32.62
N TYR A 4 4.57 10.45 31.98
CA TYR A 4 4.79 9.08 31.52
C TYR A 4 5.74 9.10 30.33
N ASP A 5 6.99 8.70 30.55
CA ASP A 5 7.91 8.30 29.48
C ASP A 5 7.52 6.91 28.98
N VAL A 6 6.64 6.86 27.98
CA VAL A 6 6.36 5.63 27.22
C VAL A 6 7.52 5.42 26.26
N SER A 7 8.61 4.87 26.78
CA SER A 7 9.73 4.37 25.98
C SER A 7 9.24 3.17 25.15
N THR A 8 8.82 3.46 23.91
CA THR A 8 8.44 2.45 22.93
C THR A 8 9.69 1.66 22.55
N GLN A 9 9.96 0.56 23.25
CA GLN A 9 11.04 -0.35 22.93
C GLN A 9 10.76 -0.96 21.54
N ARG A 10 11.57 -0.56 20.55
CA ARG A 10 11.54 -1.14 19.22
C ARG A 10 12.08 -2.57 19.31
N HIS A 11 11.19 -3.56 19.34
CA HIS A 11 11.59 -4.96 19.19
C HIS A 11 12.27 -5.15 17.84
N THR A 12 13.60 -5.27 17.84
CA THR A 12 14.38 -5.65 16.67
C THR A 12 14.09 -7.12 16.38
N SER A 13 13.17 -7.39 15.46
CA SER A 13 12.87 -8.76 15.06
C SER A 13 14.10 -9.38 14.40
N LYS A 14 14.72 -10.38 15.03
CA LYS A 14 15.81 -11.17 14.43
C LYS A 14 15.39 -11.64 13.04
N PRO A 15 16.26 -11.55 12.02
CA PRO A 15 15.92 -11.99 10.67
C PRO A 15 15.56 -13.47 10.69
N SER A 16 14.30 -13.79 10.37
CA SER A 16 13.84 -15.17 10.34
C SER A 16 14.58 -15.93 9.25
N LYS A 17 15.17 -17.09 9.59
CA LYS A 17 15.77 -18.01 8.61
C LYS A 17 14.79 -18.23 7.44
N LYS A 18 15.28 -18.01 6.21
CA LYS A 18 14.46 -18.19 5.01
C LYS A 18 14.00 -19.64 4.95
N VAL A 19 12.70 -19.84 4.79
CA VAL A 19 12.11 -21.18 4.62
C VAL A 19 12.49 -21.72 3.24
N SER A 20 12.91 -22.97 3.17
CA SER A 20 13.25 -23.61 1.90
C SER A 20 12.05 -23.69 0.96
N LYS A 21 12.29 -23.58 -0.35
CA LYS A 21 11.24 -23.62 -1.38
C LYS A 21 10.44 -24.92 -1.34
N SER A 22 11.11 -26.05 -1.12
CA SER A 22 10.49 -27.37 -1.01
C SER A 22 9.46 -27.42 0.12
N LYS A 23 9.85 -26.97 1.31
CA LYS A 23 8.94 -27.00 2.46
C LYS A 23 7.77 -26.02 2.31
N TYR A 24 7.98 -24.88 1.65
CA TYR A 24 6.88 -23.98 1.28
C TYR A 24 5.86 -24.67 0.37
N PHE A 25 6.33 -25.38 -0.65
CA PHE A 25 5.47 -26.11 -1.58
C PHE A 25 4.65 -27.20 -0.86
N TYR A 26 5.31 -28.03 -0.04
CA TYR A 26 4.63 -29.06 0.76
C TYR A 26 3.58 -28.46 1.71
N LEU A 27 3.90 -27.36 2.40
CA LEU A 27 2.94 -26.68 3.27
C LEU A 27 1.71 -26.19 2.50
N THR A 28 1.90 -25.61 1.32
CA THR A 28 0.77 -25.16 0.50
C THR A 28 -0.06 -26.33 -0.04
N HIS A 29 0.58 -27.42 -0.44
CA HIS A 29 -0.10 -28.62 -0.91
C HIS A 29 -0.99 -29.24 0.18
N LEU A 30 -0.43 -29.46 1.38
CA LEU A 30 -1.18 -30.01 2.51
C LEU A 30 -2.41 -29.16 2.87
N VAL A 31 -2.26 -27.84 2.92
CA VAL A 31 -3.34 -26.94 3.35
C VAL A 31 -4.42 -26.76 2.27
N PHE A 32 -4.03 -26.62 0.99
CA PHE A 32 -5.00 -26.28 -0.07
C PHE A 32 -5.47 -27.48 -0.89
N GLN A 33 -4.65 -28.52 -1.06
CA GLN A 33 -5.01 -29.70 -1.84
C GLN A 33 -5.52 -30.82 -0.95
N SER A 34 -4.86 -31.07 0.20
CA SER A 34 -5.27 -32.11 1.14
C SER A 34 -6.24 -31.61 2.22
N GLY A 35 -6.49 -30.30 2.31
CA GLY A 35 -7.45 -29.71 3.25
C GLY A 35 -7.02 -29.66 4.72
N TRP A 36 -5.72 -29.82 5.00
CA TRP A 36 -5.21 -29.85 6.38
C TRP A 36 -5.32 -28.48 7.05
N LYS A 37 -5.55 -28.48 8.37
CA LYS A 37 -5.42 -27.26 9.17
C LYS A 37 -3.96 -26.82 9.18
N ILE A 38 -3.74 -25.51 9.17
CA ILE A 38 -2.39 -24.91 9.14
C ILE A 38 -1.58 -25.35 10.37
N ILE A 39 -2.23 -25.52 11.52
CA ILE A 39 -1.60 -25.97 12.76
C ILE A 39 -1.01 -27.38 12.55
N ASP A 40 -1.84 -28.32 12.11
CA ASP A 40 -1.46 -29.73 11.91
C ASP A 40 -0.35 -29.86 10.85
N ALA A 41 -0.50 -29.18 9.72
CA ALA A 41 0.53 -29.15 8.67
C ALA A 41 1.84 -28.50 9.15
N SER A 42 1.77 -27.51 10.05
CA SER A 42 2.96 -26.88 10.61
C SER A 42 3.70 -27.78 11.59
N LEU A 43 2.98 -28.54 12.41
CA LEU A 43 3.56 -29.54 13.31
C LEU A 43 4.24 -30.65 12.51
N PHE A 44 3.56 -31.18 11.49
CA PHE A 44 4.09 -32.22 10.61
C PHE A 44 5.39 -31.82 9.91
N LEU A 45 5.49 -30.56 9.43
CA LEU A 45 6.67 -30.06 8.73
C LEU A 45 7.76 -29.48 9.67
N GLY A 46 7.54 -29.49 10.99
CA GLY A 46 8.46 -28.96 11.98
C GLY A 46 8.61 -27.44 11.94
N PHE A 47 7.53 -26.71 11.68
CA PHE A 47 7.51 -25.24 11.62
C PHE A 47 6.83 -24.61 12.84
N LYS A 48 7.28 -23.40 13.18
CA LYS A 48 6.48 -22.50 14.02
C LYS A 48 5.19 -22.15 13.28
N TYR A 49 4.05 -22.35 13.95
CA TYR A 49 2.72 -22.01 13.43
C TYR A 49 2.64 -20.58 12.88
N THR A 50 3.25 -19.61 13.58
CA THR A 50 3.28 -18.20 13.14
C THR A 50 3.94 -18.01 11.77
N THR A 51 4.99 -18.77 11.48
CA THR A 51 5.66 -18.78 10.17
C THR A 51 4.78 -19.42 9.12
N ALA A 52 4.18 -20.58 9.42
CA ALA A 52 3.28 -21.27 8.51
C ALA A 52 2.07 -20.40 8.13
N LYS A 53 1.43 -19.76 9.11
CA LYS A 53 0.32 -18.81 8.90
C LYS A 53 0.73 -17.66 7.99
N LYS A 54 1.91 -17.05 8.20
CA LYS A 54 2.42 -15.98 7.31
C LYS A 54 2.60 -16.46 5.88
N LEU A 55 3.16 -17.66 5.67
CA LEU A 55 3.38 -18.23 4.34
C LEU A 55 2.06 -18.52 3.63
N ILE A 56 1.11 -19.14 4.31
CA ILE A 56 -0.22 -19.43 3.75
C ILE A 56 -0.97 -18.14 3.41
N MET A 57 -0.93 -17.12 4.27
CA MET A 57 -1.54 -15.82 3.98
C MET A 57 -0.88 -15.14 2.77
N LYS A 58 0.45 -15.23 2.63
CA LYS A 58 1.17 -14.74 1.46
C LYS A 58 0.71 -15.48 0.19
N TYR A 59 0.61 -16.80 0.25
CA TYR A 59 0.13 -17.62 -0.87
C TYR A 59 -1.30 -17.22 -1.29
N ARG A 60 -2.23 -17.08 -0.33
CA ARG A 60 -3.61 -16.63 -0.59
C ARG A 60 -3.63 -15.29 -1.32
N ARG A 61 -2.89 -14.31 -0.83
CA ARG A 61 -2.79 -12.98 -1.47
C ARG A 61 -2.26 -13.09 -2.90
N THR A 62 -1.20 -13.87 -3.13
CA THR A 62 -0.67 -14.04 -4.49
C THR A 62 -1.66 -14.72 -5.43
N CYS A 63 -2.41 -15.72 -4.96
CA CYS A 63 -3.43 -16.38 -5.77
C CYS A 63 -4.60 -15.45 -6.09
N ILE A 64 -5.04 -14.63 -5.12
CA ILE A 64 -6.08 -13.62 -5.33
C ILE A 64 -5.63 -12.57 -6.34
N LEU A 65 -4.41 -12.03 -6.17
CA LEU A 65 -3.86 -11.03 -7.09
C LEU A 65 -3.73 -11.55 -8.52
N LYS A 66 -3.37 -12.83 -8.71
CA LYS A 66 -3.37 -13.46 -10.05
C LYS A 66 -4.75 -13.55 -10.67
N LYS A 67 -5.80 -13.74 -9.86
CA LYS A 67 -7.20 -13.76 -10.34
C LYS A 67 -7.76 -12.36 -10.58
N MET A 68 -7.21 -11.33 -9.92
CA MET A 68 -7.50 -9.92 -10.20
C MET A 68 -6.76 -9.46 -11.46
N VAL A 69 -7.12 -10.03 -12.61
CA VAL A 69 -6.82 -9.38 -13.89
C VAL A 69 -7.77 -8.19 -13.98
N PHE A 70 -7.27 -6.99 -13.74
CA PHE A 70 -8.04 -5.78 -13.98
C PHE A 70 -8.51 -5.81 -15.44
N LYS A 71 -9.83 -5.79 -15.67
CA LYS A 71 -10.44 -5.79 -17.01
C LYS A 71 -9.89 -4.67 -17.90
N ASN A 72 -9.32 -3.62 -17.30
CA ASN A 72 -8.70 -2.52 -18.01
C ASN A 72 -7.24 -2.38 -17.59
N GLN A 73 -6.33 -2.84 -18.45
CA GLN A 73 -4.89 -2.61 -18.32
C GLN A 73 -4.48 -1.20 -18.77
N LYS A 74 -5.39 -0.46 -19.41
CA LYS A 74 -5.15 0.91 -19.83
C LYS A 74 -5.07 1.79 -18.59
N ARG A 75 -4.02 2.60 -18.48
CA ARG A 75 -3.95 3.67 -17.48
C ARG A 75 -5.20 4.55 -17.64
N CYS A 76 -5.75 5.03 -16.53
CA CYS A 76 -6.76 6.09 -16.57
C CYS A 76 -6.19 7.24 -17.41
N ASN A 77 -6.79 7.48 -18.58
CA ASN A 77 -6.44 8.63 -19.39
C ASN A 77 -7.12 9.85 -18.76
N TYR A 78 -6.36 10.62 -17.99
CA TYR A 78 -6.83 11.91 -17.51
C TYR A 78 -6.94 12.87 -18.70
N LYS A 79 -8.16 13.27 -19.04
CA LYS A 79 -8.37 14.35 -20.01
C LYS A 79 -8.27 15.68 -19.25
N LYS A 80 -7.26 16.50 -19.58
CA LYS A 80 -7.29 17.91 -19.16
C LYS A 80 -8.57 18.53 -19.71
N ILE A 81 -9.40 19.09 -18.83
CA ILE A 81 -10.54 19.91 -19.23
C ILE A 81 -9.96 21.22 -19.75
N ASN A 82 -9.61 21.25 -21.04
CA ASN A 82 -9.28 22.48 -21.73
C ASN A 82 -10.60 23.16 -22.09
N GLY A 83 -10.92 24.26 -21.42
CA GLY A 83 -12.09 25.06 -21.76
C GLY A 83 -13.04 25.27 -20.59
N SER A 84 -12.54 25.90 -19.54
CA SER A 84 -13.33 26.82 -18.74
C SER A 84 -12.32 27.73 -18.05
N TYR A 85 -11.79 28.70 -18.79
CA TYR A 85 -11.35 29.92 -18.13
C TYR A 85 -12.63 30.56 -17.59
N SER A 86 -13.08 30.09 -16.43
CA SER A 86 -14.02 30.81 -15.60
C SER A 86 -13.34 32.16 -15.36
N ASN A 87 -13.78 33.18 -16.10
CA ASN A 87 -13.35 34.56 -15.92
C ASN A 87 -13.85 35.04 -14.55
N MET A 88 -13.17 34.59 -13.50
CA MET A 88 -13.47 34.92 -12.14
C MET A 88 -13.03 36.36 -11.91
N LYS A 89 -13.97 37.29 -12.01
CA LYS A 89 -13.73 38.71 -11.71
C LYS A 89 -13.77 38.89 -10.19
N ILE A 90 -12.60 38.95 -9.57
CA ILE A 90 -12.46 39.34 -8.18
C ILE A 90 -12.76 40.85 -8.10
N LYS A 91 -13.85 41.24 -7.42
CA LYS A 91 -14.14 42.65 -7.09
C LYS A 91 -13.77 42.88 -5.62
N CYS A 92 -12.83 43.80 -5.36
CA CYS A 92 -12.65 44.37 -4.02
C CYS A 92 -13.84 45.28 -3.69
N THR A 93 -14.55 44.98 -2.61
CA THR A 93 -15.67 45.78 -2.09
C THR A 93 -15.21 46.96 -1.22
N LEU A 94 -13.93 46.99 -0.81
CA LEU A 94 -13.34 48.07 -0.03
C LEU A 94 -12.17 48.68 -0.81
N GLY A 95 -12.32 49.94 -1.23
CA GLY A 95 -11.24 50.78 -1.76
C GLY A 95 -11.01 50.67 -3.27
N GLY A 96 -11.81 51.38 -4.06
CA GLY A 96 -11.53 51.56 -5.48
C GLY A 96 -10.17 52.24 -5.70
N LYS A 97 -9.28 51.61 -6.46
CA LYS A 97 -8.25 52.25 -7.30
C LYS A 97 -7.77 51.25 -8.35
N ARG A 98 -7.88 51.62 -9.63
CA ARG A 98 -7.32 50.84 -10.75
C ARG A 98 -5.83 51.16 -10.87
N ILE A 99 -4.98 50.18 -10.59
CA ILE A 99 -3.54 50.28 -10.92
C ILE A 99 -3.36 49.68 -12.31
N LYS A 100 -2.92 50.48 -13.29
CA LYS A 100 -2.42 49.96 -14.56
C LYS A 100 -1.00 49.45 -14.33
N SER A 101 -0.71 48.22 -14.74
CA SER A 101 0.65 47.69 -14.72
C SER A 101 1.51 48.41 -15.75
N ILE A 102 2.39 49.31 -15.30
CA ILE A 102 3.45 49.87 -16.13
C ILE A 102 4.58 48.84 -16.17
N LYS A 103 4.93 48.34 -17.36
CA LYS A 103 6.16 47.59 -17.56
C LYS A 103 7.31 48.59 -17.64
N GLN A 104 8.20 48.59 -16.65
CA GLN A 104 9.52 49.21 -16.83
C GLN A 104 10.34 48.29 -17.75
N ARG A 105 10.82 48.83 -18.87
CA ARG A 105 11.90 48.22 -19.66
C ARG A 105 13.19 48.85 -19.16
N GLU A 106 14.07 48.05 -18.60
CA GLU A 106 15.48 48.39 -18.40
C GLU A 106 16.17 48.27 -19.76
N GLN A 107 16.72 49.38 -20.26
CA GLN A 107 17.85 49.47 -21.20
C GLN A 107 18.66 50.70 -20.83
#